data_AF-A0ABD3QGT4-F1
#
_entry.id   AF-A0ABD3QGT4-F1
#
_cell.length_a   1.000
_cell.length_b   1.000
_cell.length_c   1.000
_cell.angle_alpha   90.00
_cell.angle_beta   90.00
_cell.angle_gamma   90.00
#
_symmetry.space_group_name_H-M   'P 1'
#
loop_
_entity.id
_entity.type
_entity.pdbx_description
1 polymer ?
#
loop_
_entity_poly.entity_id
_entity_poly.type
_entity_poly.pdbx_seq_one_letter_code
_entity_poly.pdbx_strand_id
1 'polypeptide(L)'
;MLFGPTKKYAANTSANMKHSTLPLLTTCLAALAYPSLAFQPSYPHRSINSRLHSEEWKGDVVSNTDDGRIMGCSITSVSETEFTISIDGIEADLGKFGLAIYKKITSDARQQRFQGFKPGTIPPHLLPTYKAYTMDEVAREATLEAMQQNDIRPFESCRADIVIGEVSIPPRKSKKKKKRAVVVASEGEEEKEPEWLVFDSMKDALKAGWEPGESFSFVATNCKGQKLKDVNMDVSPSLASLKD
;
A
#
# COMPACT_ATOMS: atom_id res chain seq x y z
N MET A 1 -55.27 22.60 -34.23
CA MET A 1 -56.33 23.48 -33.72
C MET A 1 -56.02 23.84 -32.27
N LEU A 2 -56.04 25.15 -31.95
CA LEU A 2 -56.19 25.81 -30.63
C LEU A 2 -55.02 25.60 -29.62
N PHE A 3 -54.03 26.49 -29.44
CA PHE A 3 -53.92 27.89 -28.94
C PHE A 3 -54.23 28.14 -27.44
N GLY A 4 -53.17 28.50 -26.68
CA GLY A 4 -53.13 29.58 -25.66
C GLY A 4 -52.99 29.18 -24.18
N PRO A 5 -52.52 30.06 -23.26
CA PRO A 5 -51.58 31.18 -23.41
C PRO A 5 -50.46 31.25 -22.34
N THR A 6 -49.55 32.20 -22.59
CA THR A 6 -48.37 32.63 -21.82
C THR A 6 -48.71 33.55 -20.64
N LYS A 7 -47.84 33.60 -19.61
CA LYS A 7 -47.60 34.82 -18.80
C LYS A 7 -46.11 34.97 -18.45
N LYS A 8 -45.59 36.13 -18.85
CA LYS A 8 -44.31 36.74 -18.48
C LYS A 8 -44.49 37.53 -17.17
N TYR A 9 -43.44 37.61 -16.36
CA TYR A 9 -43.16 38.80 -15.55
C TYR A 9 -41.66 39.10 -15.58
N ALA A 10 -41.36 40.38 -15.77
CA ALA A 10 -40.04 41.01 -15.80
C ALA A 10 -39.97 42.03 -14.65
N ALA A 11 -38.77 42.22 -14.09
CA ALA A 11 -38.21 43.47 -13.52
C ALA A 11 -36.91 43.06 -12.77
N ASN A 12 -35.70 43.32 -13.25
CA ASN A 12 -34.96 44.59 -13.31
C ASN A 12 -34.91 45.37 -11.99
N THR A 13 -33.74 45.41 -11.33
CA THR A 13 -33.24 46.63 -10.66
C THR A 13 -31.71 46.62 -10.57
N SER A 14 -31.09 47.58 -11.26
CA SER A 14 -29.69 48.01 -11.10
C SER A 14 -29.53 48.93 -9.88
N ALA A 15 -28.40 48.84 -9.18
CA ALA A 15 -27.76 49.94 -8.45
C ALA A 15 -26.26 49.61 -8.32
N ASN A 16 -25.38 50.18 -9.13
CA ASN A 16 -24.79 51.53 -9.10
C ASN A 16 -23.58 51.65 -8.16
N MET A 17 -22.51 52.14 -8.77
CA MET A 17 -21.13 52.29 -8.38
C MET A 17 -20.92 53.28 -7.24
N LYS A 18 -19.88 53.06 -6.42
CA LYS A 18 -19.04 54.15 -5.90
C LYS A 18 -17.57 53.73 -5.88
N HIS A 19 -16.77 54.45 -6.67
CA HIS A 19 -15.33 54.53 -6.57
C HIS A 19 -14.92 55.20 -5.26
N SER A 20 -13.84 54.71 -4.65
CA SER A 20 -13.11 55.43 -3.61
C SER A 20 -11.62 55.11 -3.76
N THR A 21 -10.88 56.10 -4.23
CA THR A 21 -9.44 56.14 -4.44
C THR A 21 -8.70 56.52 -3.14
N LEU A 22 -7.71 55.68 -2.79
CA LEU A 22 -6.42 55.85 -2.06
C LEU A 22 -6.21 56.99 -1.04
N PRO A 23 -5.44 56.72 0.03
CA PRO A 23 -4.01 57.08 -0.05
C PRO A 23 -3.01 56.03 0.49
N LEU A 24 -1.78 56.16 -0.01
CA LEU A 24 -0.53 55.53 0.42
C LEU A 24 -0.20 55.75 1.91
N LEU A 25 0.21 54.68 2.60
CA LEU A 25 1.00 54.68 3.84
C LEU A 25 1.66 53.28 3.95
N THR A 26 2.91 53.11 3.53
CA THR A 26 4.14 53.36 4.30
C THR A 26 4.26 52.47 5.54
N THR A 27 5.03 51.38 5.38
CA THR A 27 5.85 50.64 6.36
C THR A 27 5.23 50.19 7.69
N CYS A 28 5.22 48.87 7.90
CA CYS A 28 5.79 48.24 9.10
C CYS A 28 6.16 46.77 8.80
N LEU A 29 7.46 46.49 8.73
CA LEU A 29 8.02 45.15 8.90
C LEU A 29 7.63 44.66 10.30
N ALA A 30 6.78 43.63 10.38
CA ALA A 30 6.62 42.83 11.59
C ALA A 30 7.07 41.41 11.26
N ALA A 31 8.31 41.10 11.62
CA ALA A 31 8.79 39.74 11.68
C ALA A 31 7.99 38.99 12.75
N LEU A 32 6.97 38.24 12.34
CA LEU A 32 6.40 37.19 13.17
C LEU A 32 7.39 36.03 13.17
N ALA A 33 8.35 36.10 14.09
CA ALA A 33 9.07 34.94 14.56
C ALA A 33 8.04 34.02 15.21
N TYR A 34 7.57 33.02 14.45
CA TYR A 34 6.96 31.85 15.05
C TYR A 34 8.05 31.19 15.90
N PRO A 35 7.86 31.03 17.22
CA PRO A 35 8.59 29.96 17.91
C PRO A 35 8.04 28.67 17.32
N SER A 36 8.79 28.09 16.39
CA SER A 36 8.72 26.66 16.17
C SER A 36 9.03 26.02 17.53
N LEU A 37 7.98 25.66 18.25
CA LEU A 37 8.06 24.57 19.22
C LEU A 37 8.31 23.31 18.39
N ALA A 38 9.54 23.17 17.93
CA ALA A 38 10.10 21.89 17.57
C ALA A 38 10.07 21.08 18.85
N PHE A 39 9.05 20.23 18.95
CA PHE A 39 9.00 19.09 19.83
C PHE A 39 10.25 18.26 19.54
N GLN A 40 11.35 18.57 20.22
CA GLN A 40 12.48 17.66 20.32
C GLN A 40 12.14 16.68 21.44
N PRO A 41 11.83 15.41 21.16
CA PRO A 41 11.93 14.40 22.19
C PRO A 41 13.41 14.26 22.52
N SER A 42 13.85 14.93 23.57
CA SER A 42 15.09 14.61 24.26
C SER A 42 14.87 13.26 24.95
N TYR A 43 15.17 12.18 24.25
CA TYR A 43 15.26 10.86 24.88
C TYR A 43 16.49 10.85 25.78
N PRO A 44 16.36 10.68 27.11
CA PRO A 44 17.48 10.18 27.88
C PRO A 44 17.78 8.77 27.37
N HIS A 45 18.97 8.59 26.81
CA HIS A 45 19.53 7.31 26.39
C HIS A 45 19.77 6.44 27.63
N ARG A 46 18.70 5.86 28.19
CA ARG A 46 18.81 4.85 29.23
C ARG A 46 18.96 3.50 28.54
N SER A 47 20.21 3.11 28.34
CA SER A 47 20.59 1.73 28.02
C SER A 47 20.09 0.83 29.15
N ILE A 48 18.88 0.27 28.96
CA ILE A 48 18.43 -0.91 29.68
C ILE A 48 18.61 -2.06 28.71
N ASN A 49 19.65 -2.85 28.96
CA ASN A 49 19.88 -4.15 28.36
C ASN A 49 18.67 -5.06 28.63
N SER A 50 17.61 -4.97 27.83
CA SER A 50 16.67 -6.08 27.68
C SER A 50 17.20 -7.01 26.61
N ARG A 51 17.95 -8.03 27.05
CA ARG A 51 18.14 -9.28 26.31
C ARG A 51 16.76 -9.92 26.09
N LEU A 52 16.01 -9.41 25.12
CA LEU A 52 15.09 -10.23 24.36
C LEU A 52 15.82 -10.50 23.06
N HIS A 53 16.12 -11.77 22.84
CA HIS A 53 16.68 -12.28 21.60
C HIS A 53 15.58 -12.16 20.52
N SER A 54 15.27 -10.93 20.11
CA SER A 54 14.71 -10.70 18.79
C SER A 54 15.81 -11.09 17.82
N GLU A 55 15.61 -12.16 17.07
CA GLU A 55 16.35 -12.33 15.81
C GLU A 55 16.23 -11.01 15.07
N GLU A 56 17.33 -10.26 15.08
CA GLU A 56 17.46 -8.93 14.55
C GLU A 56 17.34 -9.06 13.05
N TRP A 57 16.12 -8.86 12.55
CA TRP A 57 15.90 -8.79 11.11
C TRP A 57 16.70 -7.60 10.58
N LYS A 58 17.74 -7.89 9.79
CA LYS A 58 18.69 -6.91 9.27
C LYS A 58 18.11 -5.96 8.21
N GLY A 59 16.84 -6.13 7.85
CA GLY A 59 16.20 -5.39 6.76
C GLY A 59 16.44 -6.00 5.39
N ASP A 60 17.21 -7.09 5.29
CA ASP A 60 17.39 -7.80 4.03
C ASP A 60 16.08 -8.53 3.68
N VAL A 61 15.51 -8.19 2.53
CA VAL A 61 14.52 -9.04 1.85
C VAL A 61 15.26 -10.33 1.54
N VAL A 62 14.86 -11.44 2.16
CA VAL A 62 15.54 -12.73 1.97
C VAL A 62 15.35 -13.10 0.50
N SER A 63 16.41 -12.96 -0.28
CA SER A 63 16.40 -13.40 -1.66
C SER A 63 16.28 -14.92 -1.68
N ASN A 64 15.30 -15.43 -2.42
CA ASN A 64 15.20 -16.86 -2.70
C ASN A 64 16.31 -17.35 -3.65
N THR A 65 17.16 -16.43 -4.12
CA THR A 65 18.29 -16.67 -5.01
C THR A 65 19.59 -16.26 -4.35
N ASP A 66 20.69 -16.93 -4.71
CA ASP A 66 22.04 -16.57 -4.27
C ASP A 66 22.44 -15.14 -4.71
N ASP A 67 21.75 -14.60 -5.71
CA ASP A 67 22.01 -13.30 -6.33
C ASP A 67 21.29 -12.11 -5.67
N GLY A 68 20.50 -12.32 -4.61
CA GLY A 68 19.80 -11.20 -3.96
C GLY A 68 18.48 -10.79 -4.62
N ARG A 69 18.04 -11.48 -5.69
CA ARG A 69 16.89 -11.05 -6.50
C ARG A 69 15.55 -11.59 -6.00
N ILE A 70 14.51 -10.79 -6.16
CA ILE A 70 13.12 -11.20 -5.97
C ILE A 70 12.66 -11.94 -7.24
N MET A 71 12.03 -13.10 -7.05
CA MET A 71 11.47 -13.90 -8.14
C MET A 71 9.97 -13.57 -8.31
N GLY A 72 9.30 -14.16 -9.29
CA GLY A 72 7.86 -13.97 -9.49
C GLY A 72 7.43 -12.58 -9.97
N CYS A 73 8.37 -11.76 -10.44
CA CYS A 73 8.08 -10.43 -10.93
C CYS A 73 8.01 -10.43 -12.46
N SER A 74 6.92 -9.87 -13.00
CA SER A 74 6.82 -9.51 -14.41
C SER A 74 6.48 -8.03 -14.55
N ILE A 75 7.17 -7.35 -15.45
CA ILE A 75 7.02 -5.91 -15.67
C ILE A 75 6.59 -5.69 -17.10
N THR A 76 5.52 -4.93 -17.25
CA THR A 76 4.96 -4.52 -18.53
C THR A 76 5.05 -3.00 -18.64
N SER A 77 5.67 -2.50 -19.71
CA SER A 77 5.70 -1.05 -19.98
C SER A 77 4.35 -0.60 -20.54
N VAL A 78 3.79 0.46 -19.93
CA VAL A 78 2.57 1.14 -20.38
C VAL A 78 2.93 2.39 -21.17
N SER A 79 3.93 3.13 -20.68
CA SER A 79 4.55 4.27 -21.37
C SER A 79 6.07 4.28 -21.13
N GLU A 80 6.77 5.28 -21.68
CA GLU A 80 8.22 5.45 -21.47
C GLU A 80 8.61 5.56 -19.99
N THR A 81 7.69 6.04 -19.14
CA THR A 81 7.97 6.28 -17.70
C THR A 81 6.99 5.59 -16.77
N GLU A 82 6.04 4.81 -17.30
CA GLU A 82 4.99 4.15 -16.52
C GLU A 82 4.96 2.65 -16.78
N PHE A 83 4.88 1.89 -15.70
CA PHE A 83 4.97 0.45 -15.71
C PHE A 83 3.80 -0.17 -14.92
N THR A 84 3.39 -1.35 -15.37
CA THR A 84 2.54 -2.27 -14.61
C THR A 84 3.42 -3.44 -14.17
N ILE A 85 3.38 -3.77 -12.88
CA ILE A 85 4.23 -4.78 -12.26
C ILE A 85 3.34 -5.83 -11.61
N SER A 86 3.44 -7.08 -12.04
CA SER A 86 2.76 -8.22 -11.43
C SER A 86 3.74 -9.01 -10.59
N ILE A 87 3.39 -9.26 -9.32
CA ILE A 87 4.23 -9.95 -8.35
C ILE A 87 3.52 -11.20 -7.86
N ASP A 88 4.15 -12.36 -8.06
CA ASP A 88 3.77 -13.62 -7.43
C ASP A 88 4.29 -13.68 -6.00
N GLY A 89 3.37 -13.70 -5.04
CA GLY A 89 3.69 -13.70 -3.62
C GLY A 89 4.36 -14.96 -3.09
N ILE A 90 4.25 -16.10 -3.78
CA ILE A 90 4.97 -17.33 -3.40
C ILE A 90 6.42 -17.21 -3.80
N GLU A 91 6.68 -16.92 -5.07
CA GLU A 91 8.04 -16.84 -5.61
C GLU A 91 8.83 -15.68 -4.99
N ALA A 92 8.16 -14.56 -4.69
CA ALA A 92 8.74 -13.41 -4.01
C ALA A 92 8.82 -13.55 -2.47
N ASP A 93 8.42 -14.68 -1.88
CA ASP A 93 8.43 -14.95 -0.43
C ASP A 93 7.75 -13.86 0.44
N LEU A 94 6.66 -13.28 -0.07
CA LEU A 94 6.00 -12.15 0.58
C LEU A 94 5.39 -12.51 1.94
N GLY A 95 5.09 -13.80 2.18
CA GLY A 95 4.64 -14.29 3.48
C GLY A 95 5.67 -14.02 4.58
N LYS A 96 6.93 -14.45 4.40
CA LYS A 96 7.98 -14.23 5.40
C LYS A 96 8.32 -12.75 5.55
N PHE A 97 8.41 -12.03 4.43
CA PHE A 97 8.68 -10.60 4.43
C PHE A 97 7.59 -9.83 5.19
N GLY A 98 6.31 -10.11 4.92
CA GLY A 98 5.19 -9.50 5.62
C GLY A 98 5.14 -9.85 7.11
N LEU A 99 5.51 -11.08 7.49
CA LEU A 99 5.63 -11.44 8.90
C LEU A 99 6.72 -10.63 9.62
N ALA A 100 7.86 -10.39 8.96
CA ALA A 100 8.94 -9.59 9.51
C ALA A 100 8.52 -8.13 9.73
N ILE A 101 7.90 -7.51 8.71
CA ILE A 101 7.36 -6.15 8.81
C ILE A 101 6.33 -6.06 9.94
N TYR A 102 5.36 -7.00 9.98
CA TYR A 102 4.33 -7.00 11.02
C TYR A 102 4.91 -7.11 12.43
N LYS A 103 5.91 -7.99 12.63
CA LYS A 103 6.62 -8.11 13.92
C LYS A 103 7.31 -6.81 14.31
N LYS A 104 7.95 -6.13 13.36
CA LYS A 104 8.62 -4.84 13.59
C LYS A 104 7.62 -3.77 14.01
N ILE A 105 6.60 -3.50 13.19
CA ILE A 105 5.63 -2.44 13.49
C ILE A 105 4.85 -2.70 14.79
N THR A 106 4.55 -3.97 15.09
CA THR A 106 3.85 -4.31 16.33
C THR A 106 4.77 -4.28 17.55
N SER A 107 6.06 -4.59 17.39
CA SER A 107 7.06 -4.38 18.45
C SER A 107 7.16 -2.89 18.81
N ASP A 108 7.27 -2.02 17.80
CA ASP A 108 7.33 -0.58 17.99
C ASP A 108 6.05 -0.04 18.62
N ALA A 109 4.89 -0.49 18.15
CA ALA A 109 3.60 -0.14 18.73
C ALA A 109 3.49 -0.56 20.20
N ARG A 110 4.00 -1.73 20.60
CA ARG A 110 3.97 -2.16 22.02
C ARG A 110 4.81 -1.27 22.94
N GLN A 111 5.82 -0.59 22.40
CA GLN A 111 6.61 0.38 23.15
C GLN A 111 5.83 1.69 23.36
N GLN A 112 4.88 2.01 22.47
CA GLN A 112 3.95 3.11 22.65
C GLN A 112 2.99 2.79 23.79
N ARG A 113 2.97 3.62 24.84
CA ARG A 113 2.06 3.43 25.98
C ARG A 113 0.66 3.88 25.59
N PHE A 114 -0.25 2.94 25.33
CA PHE A 114 -1.65 3.24 25.08
C PHE A 114 -2.42 3.52 26.37
N GLN A 115 -3.19 4.61 26.40
CA GLN A 115 -4.00 4.98 27.56
C GLN A 115 -5.07 3.92 27.84
N GLY A 116 -5.18 3.49 29.11
CA GLY A 116 -6.16 2.48 29.52
C GLY A 116 -5.77 1.04 29.21
N PHE A 117 -4.60 0.80 28.63
CA PHE A 117 -4.07 -0.54 28.36
C PHE A 117 -2.80 -0.81 29.15
N LYS A 118 -2.56 -2.09 29.46
CA LYS A 118 -1.33 -2.52 30.12
C LYS A 118 -0.12 -2.21 29.22
N PRO A 119 1.01 -1.70 29.77
CA PRO A 119 2.24 -1.53 29.00
C PRO A 119 2.62 -2.81 28.23
N GLY A 120 3.03 -2.65 26.97
CA GLY A 120 3.33 -3.78 26.08
C GLY A 120 2.13 -4.43 25.40
N THR A 121 0.91 -3.90 25.56
CA THR A 121 -0.31 -4.41 24.94
C THR A 121 -0.81 -3.45 23.86
N ILE A 122 -1.04 -3.95 22.65
CA ILE A 122 -1.71 -3.20 21.58
C ILE A 122 -3.23 -3.34 21.76
N PRO A 123 -3.99 -2.24 21.75
CA PRO A 123 -5.45 -2.28 21.75
C PRO A 123 -6.01 -3.19 20.63
N PRO A 124 -6.93 -4.13 20.91
CA PRO A 124 -7.40 -5.10 19.92
C PRO A 124 -8.00 -4.51 18.66
N HIS A 125 -8.65 -3.34 18.77
CA HIS A 125 -9.24 -2.63 17.63
C HIS A 125 -8.22 -2.05 16.66
N LEU A 126 -6.94 -1.92 17.05
CA LEU A 126 -5.87 -1.44 16.18
C LEU A 126 -5.19 -2.59 15.41
N LEU A 127 -5.36 -3.85 15.83
CA LEU A 127 -4.74 -4.99 15.16
C LEU A 127 -5.09 -5.08 13.67
N PRO A 128 -6.36 -4.90 13.24
CA PRO A 128 -6.68 -4.89 11.81
C PRO A 128 -5.97 -3.78 11.04
N THR A 129 -5.77 -2.60 11.66
CA THR A 129 -5.04 -1.48 11.05
C THR A 129 -3.57 -1.84 10.81
N TYR A 130 -2.91 -2.48 11.78
CA TYR A 130 -1.53 -2.92 11.59
C TYR A 130 -1.40 -3.99 10.51
N LYS A 131 -2.37 -4.92 10.40
CA LYS A 131 -2.39 -5.91 9.31
C LYS A 131 -2.54 -5.24 7.94
N ALA A 132 -3.48 -4.29 7.83
CA ALA A 132 -3.69 -3.54 6.60
C ALA A 132 -2.43 -2.75 6.19
N TYR A 133 -1.79 -2.10 7.16
CA TYR A 133 -0.54 -1.39 6.95
C TYR A 133 0.58 -2.33 6.51
N THR A 134 0.72 -3.50 7.14
CA THR A 134 1.72 -4.51 6.69
C THR A 134 1.50 -4.92 5.25
N MET A 135 0.27 -5.20 4.85
CA MET A 135 -0.01 -5.66 3.48
C MET A 135 0.35 -4.58 2.45
N ASP A 136 -0.04 -3.32 2.68
CA ASP A 136 0.30 -2.20 1.80
C ASP A 136 1.81 -1.95 1.74
N GLU A 137 2.49 -1.99 2.89
CA GLU A 137 3.93 -1.79 2.96
C GLU A 137 4.71 -2.88 2.22
N VAL A 138 4.33 -4.16 2.42
CA VAL A 138 4.91 -5.30 1.70
C VAL A 138 4.75 -5.12 0.20
N ALA A 139 3.55 -4.76 -0.26
CA ALA A 139 3.27 -4.60 -1.67
C ALA A 139 4.09 -3.47 -2.30
N ARG A 140 4.18 -2.31 -1.62
CA ARG A 140 4.96 -1.16 -2.11
C ARG A 140 6.46 -1.45 -2.12
N GLU A 141 7.00 -2.04 -1.07
CA GLU A 141 8.43 -2.39 -1.02
C GLU A 141 8.80 -3.42 -2.10
N ALA A 142 8.00 -4.48 -2.25
CA ALA A 142 8.23 -5.48 -3.30
C ALA A 142 8.16 -4.87 -4.70
N THR A 143 7.27 -3.90 -4.92
CA THR A 143 7.16 -3.17 -6.20
C THR A 143 8.41 -2.33 -6.48
N LEU A 144 8.92 -1.60 -5.48
CA LEU A 144 10.12 -0.76 -5.65
C LEU A 144 11.37 -1.62 -5.86
N GLU A 145 11.48 -2.73 -5.14
CA GLU A 145 12.57 -3.70 -5.33
C GLU A 145 12.52 -4.31 -6.74
N ALA A 146 11.33 -4.64 -7.23
CA ALA A 146 11.14 -5.11 -8.60
C ALA A 146 11.60 -4.08 -9.64
N MET A 147 11.28 -2.79 -9.45
CA MET A 147 11.76 -1.72 -10.33
C MET A 147 13.29 -1.63 -10.30
N GLN A 148 13.87 -1.61 -9.11
CA GLN A 148 15.31 -1.53 -8.89
C GLN A 148 16.06 -2.67 -9.59
N GLN A 149 15.58 -3.91 -9.44
CA GLN A 149 16.20 -5.11 -10.04
C GLN A 149 16.11 -5.15 -11.57
N ASN A 150 15.17 -4.41 -12.15
CA ASN A 150 14.97 -4.30 -13.60
C ASN A 150 15.58 -3.03 -14.19
N ASP A 151 16.56 -2.42 -13.49
CA ASP A 151 17.23 -1.18 -13.93
C ASP A 151 16.25 -0.01 -14.17
N ILE A 152 15.13 0.03 -13.44
CA ILE A 152 14.16 1.13 -13.46
C ILE A 152 14.37 1.96 -12.21
N ARG A 153 14.76 3.22 -12.38
CA ARG A 153 14.91 4.16 -11.27
C ARG A 153 13.54 4.76 -10.93
N PRO A 154 12.95 4.48 -9.75
CA PRO A 154 11.68 5.07 -9.37
C PRO A 154 11.79 6.58 -9.21
N PHE A 155 10.73 7.32 -9.54
CA PHE A 155 10.65 8.73 -9.18
C PHE A 155 10.37 8.90 -7.67
N GLU A 156 10.70 10.06 -7.12
CA GLU A 156 10.50 10.37 -5.68
C GLU A 156 9.03 10.19 -5.25
N SER A 157 8.08 10.59 -6.11
CA SER A 157 6.64 10.45 -5.84
C SER A 157 6.10 9.05 -6.15
N CYS A 158 6.88 8.16 -6.77
CA CYS A 158 6.41 6.86 -7.24
C CYS A 158 5.76 6.06 -6.11
N ARG A 159 6.39 6.04 -4.93
CA ARG A 159 5.87 5.27 -3.79
C ARG A 159 4.43 5.64 -3.44
N ALA A 160 4.09 6.93 -3.46
CA ALA A 160 2.75 7.42 -3.13
C ALA A 160 1.74 7.19 -4.27
N ASP A 161 2.23 7.17 -5.51
CA ASP A 161 1.42 7.05 -6.73
C ASP A 161 1.05 5.59 -7.07
N ILE A 162 1.80 4.59 -6.56
CA ILE A 162 1.53 3.16 -6.79
C ILE A 162 0.11 2.80 -6.34
N VAL A 163 -0.64 2.17 -7.24
CA VAL A 163 -1.98 1.63 -6.99
C VAL A 163 -1.91 0.10 -7.04
N ILE A 164 -2.26 -0.55 -5.91
CA ILE A 164 -2.28 -2.01 -5.78
C ILE A 164 -3.70 -2.52 -6.07
N GLY A 165 -3.82 -3.43 -7.04
CA GLY A 165 -5.06 -4.10 -7.42
C GLY A 165 -4.85 -5.59 -7.69
N GLU A 166 -5.92 -6.27 -8.10
CA GLU A 166 -5.92 -7.70 -8.48
C GLU A 166 -5.17 -8.60 -7.47
N VAL A 167 -5.52 -8.43 -6.20
CA VAL A 167 -4.87 -9.10 -5.09
C VAL A 167 -5.38 -10.53 -4.99
N SER A 168 -4.49 -11.51 -5.09
CA SER A 168 -4.83 -12.91 -4.90
C SER A 168 -4.21 -13.48 -3.63
N ILE A 169 -4.98 -14.27 -2.88
CA ILE A 169 -4.52 -14.93 -1.65
C ILE A 169 -4.73 -16.44 -1.76
N PRO A 170 -3.87 -17.24 -1.10
CA PRO A 170 -4.01 -18.68 -1.09
C PRO A 170 -5.34 -19.06 -0.40
N PRO A 171 -6.01 -20.13 -0.84
CA PRO A 171 -7.24 -20.55 -0.21
C PRO A 171 -6.97 -21.02 1.21
N ARG A 172 -7.88 -20.64 2.10
CA ARG A 172 -7.78 -20.98 3.50
C ARG A 172 -8.00 -22.47 3.65
N LYS A 173 -6.99 -23.18 4.17
CA LYS A 173 -7.21 -24.51 4.72
C LYS A 173 -8.28 -24.36 5.78
N SER A 174 -9.50 -24.82 5.49
CA SER A 174 -10.58 -24.78 6.46
C SER A 174 -10.06 -25.45 7.73
N LYS A 175 -10.00 -24.72 8.84
CA LYS A 175 -9.62 -25.30 10.12
C LYS A 175 -10.65 -26.39 10.40
N LYS A 176 -10.30 -27.66 10.17
CA LYS A 176 -11.11 -28.82 10.55
C LYS A 176 -11.47 -28.63 12.01
N LYS A 177 -12.71 -28.18 12.27
CA LYS A 177 -13.28 -28.05 13.61
C LYS A 177 -13.06 -29.41 14.26
N LYS A 178 -12.28 -29.47 15.34
CA LYS A 178 -11.99 -30.70 16.09
C LYS A 178 -13.31 -31.28 16.62
N LYS A 179 -14.03 -32.01 15.76
CA LYS A 179 -15.14 -32.88 16.16
C LYS A 179 -14.50 -34.03 16.92
N ARG A 180 -14.98 -34.28 18.14
CA ARG A 180 -14.66 -35.49 18.90
C ARG A 180 -14.90 -36.70 17.99
N ALA A 181 -13.95 -37.62 17.99
CA ALA A 181 -13.89 -38.76 17.11
C ALA A 181 -15.13 -39.67 17.25
N VAL A 182 -15.84 -39.86 16.14
CA VAL A 182 -16.41 -41.16 15.77
C VAL A 182 -15.75 -41.50 14.43
N VAL A 183 -15.00 -42.59 14.45
CA VAL A 183 -14.20 -43.10 13.34
C VAL A 183 -15.14 -43.81 12.37
N VAL A 184 -15.32 -43.23 11.18
CA VAL A 184 -15.62 -44.00 9.97
C VAL A 184 -14.81 -43.37 8.84
N ALA A 185 -13.90 -44.17 8.30
CA ALA A 185 -13.06 -43.83 7.17
C ALA A 185 -13.92 -43.78 5.90
N SER A 186 -13.71 -42.75 5.07
CA SER A 186 -14.11 -42.78 3.67
C SER A 186 -13.03 -42.10 2.85
N GLU A 187 -12.54 -42.87 1.89
CA GLU A 187 -11.50 -42.62 0.90
C GLU A 187 -11.78 -41.45 -0.04
N GLY A 188 -10.69 -40.93 -0.62
CA GLY A 188 -10.65 -40.42 -1.99
C GLY A 188 -11.29 -39.04 -2.21
N GLU A 189 -10.59 -37.98 -1.79
CA GLU A 189 -10.89 -36.63 -2.28
C GLU A 189 -9.80 -36.27 -3.31
N GLU A 190 -10.18 -36.26 -4.59
CA GLU A 190 -9.38 -35.67 -5.68
C GLU A 190 -8.94 -34.27 -5.25
N GLU A 191 -7.63 -34.10 -5.07
CA GLU A 191 -6.98 -32.85 -4.68
C GLU A 191 -7.09 -31.87 -5.85
N LYS A 192 -8.25 -31.23 -6.00
CA LYS A 192 -8.38 -30.04 -6.84
C LYS A 192 -7.37 -29.03 -6.33
N GLU A 193 -6.48 -28.59 -7.23
CA GLU A 193 -5.48 -27.59 -6.89
C GLU A 193 -6.18 -26.40 -6.20
N PRO A 194 -5.65 -25.95 -5.05
CA PRO A 194 -6.27 -24.90 -4.27
C PRO A 194 -6.46 -23.63 -5.12
N GLU A 195 -7.70 -23.33 -5.50
CA GLU A 195 -8.05 -22.15 -6.31
C GLU A 195 -7.74 -20.88 -5.51
N TRP A 196 -6.83 -20.06 -6.05
CA TRP A 196 -6.46 -18.77 -5.46
C TRP A 196 -7.64 -17.82 -5.52
N LEU A 197 -7.94 -17.16 -4.40
CA LEU A 197 -9.04 -16.21 -4.32
C LEU A 197 -8.53 -14.84 -4.77
N VAL A 198 -9.12 -14.29 -5.84
CA VAL A 198 -8.75 -12.98 -6.42
C VAL A 198 -9.73 -11.90 -5.94
N PHE A 199 -9.19 -10.72 -5.63
CA PHE A 199 -9.91 -9.56 -5.11
C PHE A 199 -9.45 -8.28 -5.82
N ASP A 200 -10.38 -7.35 -6.04
CA ASP A 200 -10.05 -6.07 -6.67
C ASP A 200 -9.16 -5.17 -5.79
N SER A 201 -9.23 -5.35 -4.46
CA SER A 201 -8.55 -4.48 -3.50
C SER A 201 -7.95 -5.24 -2.31
N MET A 202 -6.87 -4.68 -1.74
CA MET A 202 -6.29 -5.19 -0.48
C MET A 202 -7.30 -5.22 0.67
N LYS A 203 -8.26 -4.29 0.70
CA LYS A 203 -9.30 -4.26 1.74
C LYS A 203 -10.18 -5.50 1.70
N ASP A 204 -10.47 -6.02 0.51
CA ASP A 204 -11.34 -7.18 0.35
C ASP A 204 -10.58 -8.48 0.63
N ALA A 205 -9.29 -8.55 0.26
CA ALA A 205 -8.40 -9.62 0.69
C ALA A 205 -8.27 -9.71 2.23
N LEU A 206 -8.16 -8.57 2.91
CA LEU A 206 -8.15 -8.51 4.39
C LEU A 206 -9.47 -8.96 5.01
N LYS A 207 -10.62 -8.66 4.38
CA LYS A 207 -11.94 -9.16 4.84
C LYS A 207 -12.10 -10.65 4.59
N ALA A 208 -11.58 -11.16 3.47
CA ALA A 208 -11.47 -12.59 3.19
C ALA A 208 -10.52 -13.30 4.17
N GLY A 209 -9.69 -12.50 4.84
CA GLY A 209 -9.15 -12.78 6.16
C GLY A 209 -7.65 -12.86 6.20
N TRP A 210 -6.95 -12.52 5.10
CA TRP A 210 -5.49 -12.57 4.98
C TRP A 210 -4.75 -12.17 6.27
N GLU A 211 -3.73 -12.96 6.62
CA GLU A 211 -2.92 -12.74 7.83
C GLU A 211 -1.44 -12.51 7.48
N PRO A 212 -0.72 -11.64 8.23
CA PRO A 212 0.72 -11.51 8.09
C PRO A 212 1.43 -12.86 8.28
N GLY A 213 2.27 -13.24 7.30
CA GLY A 213 2.82 -14.59 7.21
C GLY A 213 2.23 -15.41 6.07
N GLU A 214 1.06 -15.05 5.54
CA GLU A 214 0.48 -15.64 4.34
C GLU A 214 0.98 -14.88 3.10
N SER A 215 1.46 -15.61 2.09
CA SER A 215 1.78 -15.01 0.78
C SER A 215 0.53 -14.48 0.10
N PHE A 216 0.69 -13.48 -0.77
CA PHE A 216 -0.37 -12.95 -1.63
C PHE A 216 0.27 -12.39 -2.89
N SER A 217 -0.38 -12.54 -4.04
CA SER A 217 0.09 -11.97 -5.30
C SER A 217 -0.74 -10.74 -5.63
N PHE A 218 -0.21 -9.82 -6.43
CA PHE A 218 -0.92 -8.59 -6.77
C PHE A 218 -0.36 -7.95 -8.05
N VAL A 219 -1.14 -7.02 -8.60
CA VAL A 219 -0.72 -6.16 -9.71
C VAL A 219 -0.62 -4.72 -9.21
N ALA A 220 0.56 -4.14 -9.35
CA ALA A 220 0.83 -2.73 -9.11
C ALA A 220 0.78 -1.95 -10.43
N THR A 221 -0.01 -0.88 -10.44
CA THR A 221 -0.16 0.03 -11.57
C THR A 221 0.30 1.44 -11.19
N ASN A 222 0.47 2.30 -12.20
CA ASN A 222 0.97 3.67 -12.02
C ASN A 222 2.38 3.71 -11.38
N CYS A 223 3.20 2.69 -11.66
CA CYS A 223 4.57 2.60 -11.18
C CYS A 223 5.44 3.51 -12.07
N LYS A 224 5.79 4.70 -11.58
CA LYS A 224 6.54 5.70 -12.37
C LYS A 224 8.04 5.63 -12.15
N GLY A 225 8.81 5.58 -13.23
CA GLY A 225 10.26 5.57 -13.16
C GLY A 225 10.96 5.83 -14.49
N GLN A 226 12.27 6.01 -14.43
CA GLN A 226 13.13 6.16 -15.60
C GLN A 226 13.93 4.87 -15.82
N LYS A 227 13.82 4.30 -17.01
CA LYS A 227 14.61 3.14 -17.42
C LYS A 227 16.07 3.55 -17.62
N LEU A 228 17.01 2.82 -17.02
CA LEU A 228 18.45 3.12 -17.09
C LEU A 228 19.18 2.39 -18.22
N LYS A 229 18.63 1.25 -18.67
CA LYS A 229 19.16 0.46 -19.79
C LYS A 229 18.02 -0.08 -20.64
N ASP A 230 18.23 -0.16 -21.96
CA ASP A 230 17.28 -0.80 -22.87
C ASP A 230 17.33 -2.33 -22.73
N VAL A 231 16.79 -2.85 -21.63
CA VAL A 231 16.50 -4.28 -21.50
C VAL A 231 15.24 -4.57 -22.32
N ASN A 232 15.29 -5.58 -23.18
CA ASN A 232 14.15 -6.03 -23.99
C ASN A 232 13.01 -6.44 -23.02
N MET A 233 11.92 -5.68 -22.98
CA MET A 233 10.73 -5.99 -22.19
C MET A 233 9.58 -6.28 -23.14
N ASP A 234 8.67 -7.15 -22.74
CA ASP A 234 7.47 -7.44 -23.51
C ASP A 234 6.65 -6.15 -23.66
N VAL A 235 6.60 -5.63 -24.89
CA VAL A 235 5.85 -4.43 -25.23
C VAL A 235 4.37 -4.81 -25.31
N SER A 236 3.53 -4.12 -24.54
CA SER A 236 2.07 -4.27 -24.62
C SER A 236 1.58 -4.09 -26.08
N PRO A 237 0.77 -5.00 -26.63
CA PRO A 237 0.32 -4.94 -28.03
C PRO A 237 -0.66 -3.78 -28.34
N SER A 238 -0.99 -2.91 -27.38
CA SER A 238 -2.02 -1.88 -27.53
C SER A 238 -1.63 -0.68 -28.42
N LEU A 239 -0.38 -0.56 -28.86
CA LEU A 239 0.11 0.53 -29.73
C LEU A 239 0.35 0.12 -31.20
N ALA A 240 0.20 -1.16 -31.54
CA ALA A 240 0.48 -1.66 -32.89
C ALA A 240 -0.65 -1.43 -33.90
N SER A 241 -1.86 -1.03 -33.46
CA SER A 241 -3.05 -0.97 -34.34
C SER A 241 -3.38 0.42 -34.92
N LEU A 242 -2.43 1.37 -34.95
CA LEU A 242 -2.65 2.70 -35.52
C LEU A 242 -1.81 3.01 -36.78
N LYS A 243 -1.34 1.98 -37.46
CA LYS A 243 -0.76 2.08 -38.80
C LYS A 243 -1.37 1.02 -39.70
N ASP A 244 -2.54 1.32 -40.23
CA ASP A 244 -3.01 0.87 -41.55
C ASP A 244 -4.07 1.85 -42.06
#